data_AF-A0AAN6IN43-F1
#
_entry.id   AF-A0AAN6IN43-F1
#
_cell.length_a   1.000
_cell.length_b   1.000
_cell.length_c   1.000
_cell.angle_alpha   90.00
_cell.angle_beta   90.00
_cell.angle_gamma   90.00
#
_symmetry.space_group_name_H-M   'P 1'
#
loop_
_entity.id
_entity.type
_entity.pdbx_description
1 polymer ?
#
loop_
_entity_poly.entity_id
_entity_poly.type
_entity_poly.pdbx_seq_one_letter_code
_entity_poly.pdbx_strand_id
1 'polypeptide(L)'
;MPNATPRRKMRPPTPSLFHTREFKFYYLVYLTVVPHMMYTMWQSSSPSRPEYKEYSRALSDGWMFGRQVDLSDGQWDTFRERLWIFALAMFAFVALNRVFRRMIDRMGVSSQLRGTLPQLWFVCVFATAFIVVLSGTSIIFIIGLVGMNYVVAKLCAGRKWAPLVIWAYNMAMLFSNERYKGYSFGHIAEPLAWLDEWRGLLHRWDIMFNLTMLRMVSFAMDYHWRVCQDNDAGVQRTDALVDTAQTPRDRVENACFVGNYSFGNYWAYLMYPPLYLTGPIITFNDFVAQMRRPC
;
A
#
# COMPACT_ATOMS: atom_id res chain seq x y z
N MET A 1 14.70 -40.17 -10.21
CA MET A 1 15.22 -38.91 -9.65
C MET A 1 14.52 -37.77 -10.38
N PRO A 2 13.81 -36.85 -9.70
CA PRO A 2 13.14 -35.76 -10.40
C PRO A 2 14.21 -34.80 -10.94
N ASN A 3 14.15 -34.53 -12.25
CA ASN A 3 15.02 -33.57 -12.93
C ASN A 3 14.93 -32.21 -12.24
N ALA A 4 16.01 -31.83 -11.54
CA ALA A 4 16.17 -30.48 -11.03
C ALA A 4 16.24 -29.53 -12.23
N THR A 5 15.22 -28.70 -12.42
CA THR A 5 15.24 -27.61 -13.40
C THR A 5 16.48 -26.75 -13.15
N PRO A 6 17.30 -26.47 -14.20
CA PRO A 6 18.55 -25.76 -14.02
C PRO A 6 18.27 -24.36 -13.46
N ARG A 7 18.92 -24.01 -12.34
CA ARG A 7 18.88 -22.65 -11.78
C ARG A 7 19.23 -21.66 -12.88
N ARG A 8 18.30 -20.75 -13.21
CA ARG A 8 18.54 -19.66 -14.16
C ARG A 8 19.76 -18.87 -13.69
N LYS A 9 20.89 -19.00 -14.39
CA LYS A 9 22.12 -18.28 -14.05
C LYS A 9 21.80 -16.78 -14.06
N MET A 10 21.95 -16.12 -12.90
CA MET A 10 21.86 -14.67 -12.81
C MET A 10 22.90 -14.08 -13.77
N ARG A 11 22.44 -13.30 -14.75
CA ARG A 11 23.36 -12.57 -15.61
C ARG A 11 24.11 -11.55 -14.74
N PRO A 12 25.43 -11.43 -14.86
CA PRO A 12 26.16 -10.41 -14.13
C PRO A 12 25.56 -9.03 -14.47
N PRO A 13 25.47 -8.10 -13.49
CA PRO A 13 24.93 -6.78 -13.74
C PRO A 13 25.75 -6.09 -14.83
N THR A 14 25.05 -5.53 -15.82
CA THR A 14 25.69 -4.73 -16.87
C THR A 14 26.34 -3.49 -16.26
N PRO A 15 27.43 -2.97 -16.86
CA PRO A 15 28.03 -1.73 -16.39
C PRO A 15 27.02 -0.58 -16.40
N SER A 16 27.21 0.37 -15.47
CA SER A 16 26.39 1.57 -15.35
C SER A 16 26.31 2.33 -16.68
N LEU A 17 25.08 2.61 -17.12
CA LEU A 17 24.82 3.40 -18.32
C LEU A 17 24.84 4.92 -18.06
N PHE A 18 24.95 5.36 -16.79
CA PHE A 18 24.83 6.77 -16.40
C PHE A 18 25.84 7.70 -17.07
N HIS A 19 27.02 7.18 -17.43
CA HIS A 19 28.08 7.98 -18.05
C HIS A 19 28.06 7.96 -19.58
N THR A 20 27.16 7.19 -20.20
CA THR A 20 27.03 7.14 -21.66
C THR A 20 26.58 8.50 -22.21
N ARG A 21 26.96 8.81 -23.46
CA ARG A 21 26.56 10.07 -24.12
C ARG A 21 25.03 10.16 -24.29
N GLU A 22 24.40 9.03 -24.59
CA GLU A 22 22.95 8.89 -24.67
C GLU A 22 22.29 9.27 -23.33
N PHE A 23 22.76 8.72 -22.21
CA PHE A 23 22.17 9.01 -20.91
C PHE A 23 22.40 10.46 -20.46
N LYS A 24 23.55 11.06 -20.79
CA LYS A 24 23.78 12.50 -20.60
C LYS A 24 22.82 13.37 -21.41
N PHE A 25 22.50 12.95 -22.65
CA PHE A 25 21.48 13.62 -23.45
C PHE A 25 20.09 13.51 -22.81
N TYR A 26 19.71 12.35 -22.28
CA TYR A 26 18.46 12.22 -21.52
C TYR A 26 18.41 13.12 -20.29
N TYR A 27 19.51 13.28 -19.56
CA TYR A 27 19.58 14.27 -18.48
C TYR A 27 19.36 15.69 -18.96
N LEU A 28 19.97 16.09 -20.09
CA LEU A 28 19.75 17.41 -20.67
C LEU A 28 18.27 17.61 -21.07
N VAL A 29 17.68 16.62 -21.74
CA VAL A 29 16.25 16.65 -22.11
C VAL A 29 15.39 16.76 -20.85
N TYR A 30 15.65 15.97 -19.81
CA TYR A 30 14.91 16.03 -18.55
C TYR A 30 15.02 17.42 -17.89
N LEU A 31 16.24 17.96 -17.79
CA LEU A 31 16.51 19.26 -17.16
C LEU A 31 15.96 20.45 -17.96
N THR A 32 15.59 20.27 -19.22
CA THR A 32 15.00 21.33 -20.06
C THR A 32 13.50 21.16 -20.19
N VAL A 33 13.03 19.96 -20.56
CA VAL A 33 11.63 19.65 -20.81
C VAL A 33 10.82 19.67 -19.53
N VAL A 34 11.28 19.07 -18.42
CA VAL A 34 10.48 19.01 -17.18
C VAL A 34 10.26 20.41 -16.58
N PRO A 35 11.28 21.27 -16.43
CA PRO A 35 11.05 22.65 -16.01
C PRO A 35 10.17 23.44 -16.99
N HIS A 36 10.30 23.22 -18.30
CA HIS A 36 9.41 23.85 -19.29
C HIS A 36 7.95 23.37 -19.15
N MET A 37 7.72 22.08 -18.87
CA MET A 37 6.38 21.54 -18.55
C MET A 37 5.82 22.20 -17.28
N MET A 38 6.62 22.34 -16.23
CA MET A 38 6.19 23.02 -15.00
C MET A 38 5.89 24.51 -15.27
N TYR A 39 6.72 25.19 -16.07
CA TYR A 39 6.53 26.58 -16.45
C TYR A 39 5.28 26.80 -17.30
N THR A 40 5.01 25.92 -18.26
CA THR A 40 3.80 25.98 -19.09
C THR A 40 2.54 25.73 -18.27
N MET A 41 2.56 24.77 -17.34
CA MET A 41 1.47 24.57 -16.37
C MET A 41 1.29 25.79 -15.46
N TRP A 42 2.38 26.38 -14.97
CA TRP A 42 2.37 27.63 -14.23
C TRP A 42 1.81 28.80 -15.04
N GLN A 43 2.08 28.89 -16.35
CA GLN A 43 1.53 29.95 -17.19
C GLN A 43 0.05 29.72 -17.52
N SER A 44 -0.32 28.46 -17.76
CA SER A 44 -1.70 28.07 -18.10
C SER A 44 -2.68 28.36 -16.98
N SER A 45 -2.27 28.17 -15.72
CA SER A 45 -3.09 28.39 -14.54
C SER A 45 -3.10 29.85 -14.07
N SER A 46 -2.60 30.81 -14.87
CA SER A 46 -2.34 32.19 -14.45
C SER A 46 -3.63 33.02 -14.39
N PRO A 47 -3.83 33.88 -13.35
CA PRO A 47 -4.97 34.79 -13.27
C PRO A 47 -5.08 35.77 -14.45
N SER A 48 -3.98 36.00 -15.17
CA SER A 48 -3.95 36.86 -16.36
C SER A 48 -4.66 36.26 -17.58
N ARG A 49 -4.99 34.97 -17.55
CA ARG A 49 -5.64 34.28 -18.66
C ARG A 49 -7.17 34.31 -18.53
N PRO A 50 -7.92 34.41 -19.64
CA PRO A 50 -9.38 34.45 -19.61
C PRO A 50 -10.00 33.17 -19.03
N GLU A 51 -9.38 32.01 -19.30
CA GLU A 51 -9.85 30.68 -18.86
C GLU A 51 -9.86 30.55 -17.33
N TYR A 52 -9.02 31.32 -16.63
CA TYR A 52 -8.92 31.28 -15.16
C TYR A 52 -10.27 31.54 -14.48
N LYS A 53 -11.11 32.39 -15.06
CA LYS A 53 -12.42 32.77 -14.50
C LYS A 53 -13.41 31.60 -14.41
N GLU A 54 -13.21 30.54 -15.21
CA GLU A 54 -14.12 29.39 -15.24
C GLU A 54 -13.96 28.52 -14.00
N TYR A 55 -12.73 28.38 -13.49
CA TYR A 55 -12.42 27.50 -12.37
C TYR A 55 -11.95 28.25 -11.11
N SER A 56 -11.72 29.56 -11.16
CA SER A 56 -11.22 30.34 -10.01
C SER A 56 -12.07 30.22 -8.76
N ARG A 57 -13.38 29.96 -8.91
CA ARG A 57 -14.32 29.79 -7.80
C ARG A 57 -14.10 28.51 -6.99
N ALA A 58 -13.47 27.50 -7.58
CA ALA A 58 -13.15 26.24 -6.93
C ALA A 58 -11.75 26.24 -6.29
N LEU A 59 -10.96 27.29 -6.55
CA LEU A 59 -9.62 27.41 -5.98
C LEU A 59 -9.68 28.04 -4.59
N SER A 60 -8.74 27.64 -3.75
CA SER A 60 -8.52 28.18 -2.41
C SER A 60 -7.16 28.83 -2.31
N ASP A 61 -6.96 29.71 -1.33
CA ASP A 61 -5.67 30.36 -1.14
C ASP A 61 -4.59 29.33 -0.75
N GLY A 62 -3.45 29.41 -1.44
CA GLY A 62 -2.36 28.45 -1.32
C GLY A 62 -1.04 29.03 -0.83
N TRP A 63 -0.09 28.14 -0.59
CA TRP A 63 1.24 28.47 -0.09
C TRP A 63 2.24 28.90 -1.19
N MET A 64 1.88 28.73 -2.47
CA MET A 64 2.76 28.97 -3.60
C MET A 64 2.79 30.44 -3.99
N PHE A 65 3.44 31.29 -3.17
CA PHE A 65 3.70 32.70 -3.48
C PHE A 65 2.43 33.51 -3.82
N GLY A 66 1.36 33.34 -3.03
CA GLY A 66 0.08 34.05 -3.23
C GLY A 66 -0.78 33.48 -4.36
N ARG A 67 -0.42 32.32 -4.92
CA ARG A 67 -1.21 31.63 -5.92
C ARG A 67 -2.26 30.72 -5.28
N GLN A 68 -3.45 30.74 -5.86
CA GLN A 68 -4.54 29.85 -5.46
C GLN A 68 -4.28 28.41 -5.93
N VAL A 69 -4.76 27.44 -5.15
CA VAL A 69 -4.56 26.01 -5.32
C VAL A 69 -5.90 25.29 -5.34
N ASP A 70 -5.96 24.18 -6.06
CA ASP A 70 -7.10 23.29 -6.05
C ASP A 70 -7.01 22.33 -4.86
N LEU A 71 -8.04 22.35 -4.00
CA LEU A 71 -8.18 21.51 -2.81
C LEU A 71 -9.39 20.56 -2.92
N SER A 72 -9.90 20.34 -4.13
CA SER A 72 -11.03 19.43 -4.36
C SER A 72 -10.71 17.97 -4.01
N ASP A 73 -9.44 17.56 -4.14
CA ASP A 73 -8.96 16.26 -3.71
C ASP A 73 -8.72 16.22 -2.19
N GLY A 74 -9.70 15.68 -1.46
CA GLY A 74 -9.62 15.53 -0.01
C GLY A 74 -8.47 14.63 0.47
N GLN A 75 -7.96 13.72 -0.37
CA GLN A 75 -6.79 12.90 -0.03
C GLN A 75 -5.52 13.73 -0.01
N TRP A 76 -5.29 14.47 -1.09
CA TRP A 76 -4.14 15.35 -1.21
C TRP A 76 -4.18 16.48 -0.18
N ASP A 77 -5.36 17.09 0.01
CA ASP A 77 -5.52 18.19 0.97
C ASP A 77 -5.19 17.74 2.40
N THR A 78 -5.80 16.64 2.86
CA THR A 78 -5.55 16.09 4.20
C THR A 78 -4.10 15.67 4.39
N PHE A 79 -3.48 15.08 3.37
CA PHE A 79 -2.06 14.70 3.42
C PHE A 79 -1.15 15.92 3.58
N ARG A 80 -1.39 16.95 2.78
CA ARG A 80 -0.61 18.20 2.76
C ARG A 80 -0.70 18.95 4.08
N GLU A 81 -1.90 19.14 4.62
CA GLU A 81 -2.11 19.84 5.89
C GLU A 81 -1.39 19.17 7.07
N ARG A 82 -1.28 17.83 7.03
CA ARG A 82 -0.72 17.01 8.11
C ARG A 82 0.66 16.43 7.77
N LEU A 83 1.31 16.97 6.72
CA LEU A 83 2.56 16.44 6.19
C LEU A 83 3.65 16.29 7.27
N TRP A 84 3.72 17.26 8.19
CA TRP A 84 4.70 17.24 9.28
C TRP A 84 4.45 16.09 10.28
N ILE A 85 3.19 15.77 10.59
CA ILE A 85 2.83 14.64 11.46
C ILE A 85 3.23 13.34 10.79
N PHE A 86 2.93 13.21 9.49
CA PHE A 86 3.31 12.03 8.71
C PHE A 86 4.83 11.88 8.59
N ALA A 87 5.55 12.98 8.35
CA ALA A 87 7.01 12.97 8.33
C ALA A 87 7.60 12.51 9.67
N LEU A 88 7.05 12.99 10.80
CA LEU A 88 7.46 12.57 12.13
C LEU A 88 7.16 11.08 12.38
N ALA A 89 5.97 10.62 12.03
CA ALA A 89 5.59 9.22 12.15
C ALA A 89 6.48 8.30 11.30
N MET A 90 6.83 8.72 10.08
CA MET A 90 7.74 8.00 9.19
C MET A 90 9.16 7.97 9.72
N PHE A 91 9.65 9.08 10.27
CA PHE A 91 10.94 9.12 10.95
C PHE A 91 10.97 8.16 12.14
N ALA A 92 9.95 8.20 12.99
CA ALA A 92 9.79 7.29 14.12
C ALA A 92 9.74 5.83 13.67
N PHE A 93 8.98 5.52 12.61
CA PHE A 93 8.93 4.18 12.02
C PHE A 93 10.31 3.68 11.60
N VAL A 94 11.07 4.48 10.85
CA VAL A 94 12.41 4.10 10.38
C VAL A 94 13.38 3.94 11.56
N ALA A 95 13.34 4.86 12.53
CA ALA A 95 14.19 4.81 13.72
C ALA A 95 13.91 3.54 14.55
N LEU A 96 12.64 3.28 14.88
CA LEU A 96 12.21 2.12 15.64
C LEU A 96 12.52 0.80 14.91
N ASN A 97 12.26 0.74 13.61
CA ASN A 97 12.58 -0.43 12.80
C ASN A 97 14.10 -0.73 12.80
N ARG A 98 14.95 0.31 12.71
CA ARG A 98 16.42 0.15 12.80
C ARG A 98 16.86 -0.34 14.19
N VAL A 99 16.27 0.19 15.26
CA VAL A 99 16.57 -0.27 16.63
C VAL A 99 16.13 -1.71 16.82
N PHE A 100 14.91 -2.06 16.42
CA PHE A 100 14.36 -3.40 16.52
C PHE A 100 15.21 -4.43 15.78
N ARG A 101 15.64 -4.13 14.54
CA ARG A 101 16.55 -4.98 13.77
C ARG A 101 17.88 -5.19 14.49
N ARG A 102 18.51 -4.12 14.98
CA ARG A 102 19.77 -4.22 15.74
C ARG A 102 19.61 -5.04 17.01
N MET A 103 18.46 -4.96 17.70
CA MET A 103 18.18 -5.76 18.89
C MET A 103 18.08 -7.25 18.54
N ILE A 104 17.35 -7.59 17.47
CA ILE A 104 17.25 -8.98 17.00
C ILE A 104 18.62 -9.52 16.59
N ASP A 105 19.41 -8.72 15.86
CA ASP A 105 20.75 -9.11 15.42
C ASP A 105 21.66 -9.41 16.63
N ARG A 106 21.56 -8.60 17.69
CA ARG A 106 22.31 -8.80 18.95
C ARG A 106 21.85 -10.03 19.74
N MET A 107 20.58 -10.41 19.68
CA MET A 107 20.04 -11.59 20.36
C MET A 107 20.47 -12.91 19.70
N GLY A 108 21.23 -12.88 18.60
CA GLY A 108 21.74 -14.09 17.95
C GLY A 108 20.66 -14.98 17.35
N VAL A 109 19.44 -14.43 17.13
CA VAL A 109 18.34 -15.19 16.53
C VAL A 109 18.77 -15.69 15.15
N SER A 110 18.69 -17.03 14.98
CA SER A 110 19.14 -17.75 13.79
C SER A 110 18.66 -17.09 12.50
N SER A 111 19.53 -17.06 11.49
CA SER A 111 19.25 -16.50 10.16
C SER A 111 18.04 -17.12 9.46
N GLN A 112 17.60 -18.32 9.87
CA GLN A 112 16.36 -18.95 9.38
C GLN A 112 15.08 -18.31 9.97
N LEU A 113 15.10 -17.84 11.22
CA LEU A 113 14.00 -17.11 11.86
C LEU A 113 14.01 -15.60 11.51
N ARG A 114 15.13 -15.07 11.01
CA ARG A 114 15.26 -13.67 10.55
C ARG A 114 14.29 -13.28 9.44
N GLY A 115 13.74 -14.26 8.72
CA GLY A 115 13.14 -14.03 7.41
C GLY A 115 11.68 -13.62 7.36
N THR A 116 10.89 -13.52 8.43
CA THR A 116 9.47 -13.14 8.23
C THR A 116 8.80 -12.69 9.52
N LEU A 117 8.76 -13.56 10.52
CA LEU A 117 7.87 -13.38 11.67
C LEU A 117 8.21 -12.13 12.49
N PRO A 118 9.42 -11.93 13.03
CA PRO A 118 9.67 -10.81 13.95
C PRO A 118 9.48 -9.44 13.29
N GLN A 119 9.91 -9.32 12.03
CA GLN A 119 9.79 -8.07 11.27
C GLN A 119 8.34 -7.78 10.89
N LEU A 120 7.58 -8.78 10.43
CA LEU A 120 6.15 -8.61 10.14
C LEU A 120 5.36 -8.33 11.41
N TRP A 121 5.74 -8.92 12.55
CA TRP A 121 5.15 -8.58 13.86
C TRP A 121 5.39 -7.12 14.25
N PHE A 122 6.62 -6.63 14.15
CA PHE A 122 6.92 -5.22 14.39
C PHE A 122 6.07 -4.31 13.49
N VAL A 123 6.03 -4.61 12.20
CA VAL A 123 5.24 -3.85 11.23
C VAL A 123 3.76 -3.90 11.58
N CYS A 124 3.22 -5.07 11.93
CA CYS A 124 1.83 -5.24 12.31
C CYS A 124 1.49 -4.40 13.56
N VAL A 125 2.32 -4.44 14.59
CA VAL A 125 2.12 -3.67 15.83
C VAL A 125 2.19 -2.17 15.55
N PHE A 126 3.21 -1.73 14.82
CA PHE A 126 3.36 -0.32 14.46
C PHE A 126 2.20 0.16 13.59
N ALA A 127 1.80 -0.62 12.58
CA ALA A 127 0.68 -0.31 11.70
C ALA A 127 -0.62 -0.17 12.49
N THR A 128 -0.89 -1.07 13.44
CA THR A 128 -2.05 -0.95 14.32
C THR A 128 -2.01 0.34 15.14
N ALA A 129 -0.89 0.63 15.81
CA ALA A 129 -0.74 1.87 16.58
C ALA A 129 -0.93 3.12 15.70
N PHE A 130 -0.35 3.11 14.49
CA PHE A 130 -0.47 4.18 13.51
C PHE A 130 -1.94 4.39 13.09
N ILE A 131 -2.67 3.33 12.75
CA ILE A 131 -4.07 3.44 12.34
C ILE A 131 -4.99 3.83 13.49
N VAL A 132 -4.72 3.41 14.73
CA VAL A 132 -5.47 3.88 15.91
C VAL A 132 -5.32 5.39 16.06
N VAL A 133 -4.10 5.93 15.91
CA VAL A 133 -3.88 7.38 15.97
C VAL A 133 -4.58 8.11 14.81
N LEU A 134 -4.57 7.53 13.61
CA LEU A 134 -5.20 8.14 12.45
C LEU A 134 -6.72 8.09 12.48
N SER A 135 -7.31 6.95 12.81
CA SER A 135 -8.75 6.70 12.62
C SER A 135 -9.53 6.73 13.94
N GLY A 136 -8.82 6.73 15.08
CA GLY A 136 -9.43 6.68 16.40
C GLY A 136 -10.36 5.49 16.55
N THR A 137 -11.59 5.74 17.00
CA THR A 137 -12.66 4.74 17.17
C THR A 137 -13.14 4.11 15.87
N SER A 138 -12.97 4.80 14.73
CA SER A 138 -13.37 4.29 13.42
C SER A 138 -12.56 3.08 12.97
N ILE A 139 -11.46 2.77 13.67
CA ILE A 139 -10.70 1.54 13.44
C ILE A 139 -11.57 0.27 13.56
N ILE A 140 -12.64 0.30 14.36
CA ILE A 140 -13.57 -0.84 14.50
C ILE A 140 -14.23 -1.15 13.15
N PHE A 141 -14.67 -0.13 12.42
CA PHE A 141 -15.22 -0.30 11.07
C PHE A 141 -14.17 -0.80 10.10
N ILE A 142 -12.96 -0.22 10.13
CA ILE A 142 -11.85 -0.64 9.28
C ILE A 142 -11.52 -2.13 9.49
N ILE A 143 -11.39 -2.57 10.76
CA ILE A 143 -11.15 -3.98 11.11
C ILE A 143 -12.30 -4.86 10.62
N GLY A 144 -13.56 -4.44 10.80
CA GLY A 144 -14.74 -5.17 10.32
C GLY A 144 -14.73 -5.38 8.81
N LEU A 145 -14.52 -4.30 8.04
CA LEU A 145 -14.46 -4.34 6.57
C LEU A 145 -13.32 -5.23 6.07
N VAL A 146 -12.12 -5.04 6.64
CA VAL A 146 -10.91 -5.79 6.30
C VAL A 146 -11.07 -7.27 6.67
N GLY A 147 -11.62 -7.56 7.85
CA GLY A 147 -11.89 -8.91 8.34
C GLY A 147 -12.91 -9.64 7.49
N MET A 148 -14.03 -8.99 7.15
CA MET A 148 -15.04 -9.56 6.26
C MET A 148 -14.46 -9.82 4.85
N ASN A 149 -13.64 -8.90 4.32
CA ASN A 149 -12.93 -9.11 3.05
C ASN A 149 -12.02 -10.34 3.10
N TYR A 150 -11.22 -10.46 4.17
CA TYR A 150 -10.34 -11.61 4.39
C TYR A 150 -11.12 -12.93 4.40
N VAL A 151 -12.24 -12.98 5.13
CA VAL A 151 -13.08 -14.18 5.19
C VAL A 151 -13.65 -14.52 3.81
N VAL A 152 -14.19 -13.54 3.07
CA VAL A 152 -14.70 -13.74 1.71
C VAL A 152 -13.59 -14.28 0.80
N ALA A 153 -12.41 -13.68 0.83
CA ALA A 153 -11.25 -14.10 0.05
C ALA A 153 -10.85 -15.55 0.37
N LYS A 154 -10.72 -15.89 1.65
CA LYS A 154 -10.32 -17.24 2.09
C LYS A 154 -11.37 -18.30 1.75
N LEU A 155 -12.66 -17.99 1.87
CA LEU A 155 -13.76 -18.92 1.60
C LEU A 155 -13.99 -19.15 0.11
N CYS A 156 -13.76 -18.14 -0.74
CA CYS A 156 -14.02 -18.24 -2.17
C CYS A 156 -12.84 -18.76 -2.99
N ALA A 157 -11.61 -18.65 -2.49
CA ALA A 157 -10.39 -19.04 -3.21
C ALA A 157 -10.44 -20.45 -3.84
N GLY A 158 -9.76 -20.62 -4.98
CA GLY A 158 -9.76 -21.88 -5.75
C GLY A 158 -10.98 -22.09 -6.66
N ARG A 159 -12.05 -21.30 -6.54
CA ARG A 159 -13.25 -21.41 -7.39
C ARG A 159 -13.20 -20.45 -8.57
N LYS A 160 -13.63 -20.88 -9.76
CA LYS A 160 -13.59 -20.05 -10.99
C LYS A 160 -14.34 -18.70 -10.87
N TRP A 161 -15.38 -18.65 -10.03
CA TRP A 161 -16.22 -17.47 -9.79
C TRP A 161 -15.72 -16.60 -8.62
N ALA A 162 -14.65 -16.98 -7.94
CA ALA A 162 -14.10 -16.23 -6.82
C ALA A 162 -13.69 -14.80 -7.19
N PRO A 163 -12.99 -14.54 -8.33
CA PRO A 163 -12.62 -13.19 -8.71
C PRO A 163 -13.83 -12.26 -8.83
N LEU A 164 -14.92 -12.76 -9.43
CA LEU A 164 -16.14 -11.97 -9.61
C LEU A 164 -16.76 -11.60 -8.26
N VAL A 165 -16.84 -12.53 -7.31
CA VAL A 165 -17.35 -12.27 -5.95
C VAL A 165 -16.47 -11.29 -5.20
N ILE A 166 -15.14 -11.45 -5.27
CA ILE A 166 -14.16 -10.56 -4.63
C ILE A 166 -14.33 -9.13 -5.16
N TRP A 167 -14.36 -8.96 -6.49
CA TRP A 167 -14.54 -7.64 -7.11
C TRP A 167 -15.90 -7.02 -6.79
N ALA A 168 -16.98 -7.81 -6.86
CA ALA A 168 -18.33 -7.34 -6.53
C ALA A 168 -18.42 -6.86 -5.08
N TYR A 169 -17.87 -7.63 -4.12
CA TYR A 169 -17.83 -7.25 -2.70
C TYR A 169 -17.04 -5.96 -2.47
N ASN A 170 -15.83 -5.86 -3.04
CA ASN A 170 -14.98 -4.67 -2.89
C ASN A 170 -15.61 -3.43 -3.54
N MET A 171 -16.28 -3.59 -4.68
CA MET A 171 -17.01 -2.51 -5.35
C MET A 171 -18.23 -2.05 -4.53
N ALA A 172 -19.02 -2.99 -4.02
CA ALA A 172 -20.15 -2.68 -3.14
C ALA A 172 -19.68 -1.94 -1.87
N MET A 173 -18.53 -2.34 -1.33
CA MET A 173 -17.92 -1.66 -0.20
C MET A 173 -17.51 -0.21 -0.54
N LEU A 174 -16.88 0.04 -1.69
CA LEU A 174 -16.56 1.40 -2.13
C LEU A 174 -17.80 2.27 -2.21
N PHE A 175 -18.86 1.79 -2.88
CA PHE A 175 -20.11 2.53 -3.00
C PHE A 175 -20.75 2.80 -1.64
N SER A 176 -20.68 1.83 -0.72
CA SER A 176 -21.18 2.00 0.64
C SER A 176 -20.40 3.06 1.40
N ASN A 177 -19.07 3.01 1.36
CA ASN A 177 -18.20 3.99 2.02
C ASN A 177 -18.45 5.41 1.50
N GLU A 178 -18.57 5.59 0.19
CA GLU A 178 -18.86 6.89 -0.45
C GLU A 178 -20.27 7.38 -0.08
N ARG A 179 -21.28 6.49 -0.13
CA ARG A 179 -22.67 6.85 0.13
C ARG A 179 -22.92 7.31 1.57
N TYR A 180 -22.19 6.73 2.53
CA TYR A 180 -22.30 7.06 3.94
C TYR A 180 -21.24 8.08 4.40
N LYS A 181 -20.25 8.45 3.56
CA LYS A 181 -19.11 9.31 3.90
C LYS A 181 -18.34 8.77 5.12
N GLY A 182 -18.10 7.47 5.11
CA GLY A 182 -17.65 6.71 6.27
C GLY A 182 -18.78 6.38 7.26
N TYR A 183 -18.62 5.30 8.03
CA TYR A 183 -19.64 4.88 9.01
C TYR A 183 -19.57 5.69 10.29
N SER A 184 -20.70 5.82 10.98
CA SER A 184 -20.84 6.50 12.28
C SER A 184 -21.54 5.59 13.26
N PHE A 185 -21.07 5.63 14.51
CA PHE A 185 -21.65 4.87 15.59
C PHE A 185 -23.04 5.38 15.97
N GLY A 186 -23.24 6.70 16.01
CA GLY A 186 -24.54 7.30 16.32
C GLY A 186 -25.65 6.95 15.34
N HIS A 187 -25.30 6.70 14.07
CA HIS A 187 -26.24 6.20 13.06
C HIS A 187 -26.62 4.72 13.24
N ILE A 188 -25.79 3.92 13.92
CA ILE A 188 -26.05 2.50 14.18
C ILE A 188 -26.78 2.34 15.51
N ALA A 189 -26.29 3.01 16.55
CA ALA A 189 -26.84 2.98 17.90
C ALA A 189 -26.55 4.30 18.61
N GLU A 190 -27.61 5.02 18.99
CA GLU A 190 -27.54 6.30 19.69
C GLU A 190 -26.64 6.28 20.95
N PRO A 191 -26.65 5.23 21.81
CA PRO A 191 -25.77 5.17 22.98
C PRO A 191 -24.28 5.10 22.66
N LEU A 192 -23.89 4.79 21.42
CA LEU A 192 -22.49 4.74 20.97
C LEU A 192 -22.07 6.03 20.26
N ALA A 193 -22.95 7.04 20.14
CA ALA A 193 -22.64 8.29 19.44
C ALA A 193 -21.41 9.02 20.01
N TRP A 194 -21.14 8.88 21.32
CA TRP A 194 -19.95 9.47 21.95
C TRP A 194 -18.62 8.95 21.35
N LEU A 195 -18.61 7.74 20.75
CA LEU A 195 -17.42 7.23 20.07
C LEU A 195 -17.11 8.00 18.78
N ASP A 196 -18.09 8.65 18.16
CA ASP A 196 -17.87 9.46 16.96
C ASP A 196 -17.10 10.76 17.25
N GLU A 197 -17.03 11.21 18.50
CA GLU A 197 -16.21 12.37 18.90
C GLU A 197 -14.70 12.05 18.78
N TRP A 198 -14.33 10.78 18.86
CA TRP A 198 -12.94 10.30 18.90
C TRP A 198 -12.48 9.70 17.57
N ARG A 199 -12.69 10.40 16.46
CA ARG A 199 -12.37 9.94 15.08
C ARG A 199 -10.89 10.06 14.66
N GLY A 200 -9.99 10.36 15.59
CA GLY A 200 -8.55 10.46 15.33
C GLY A 200 -8.18 11.64 14.42
N LEU A 201 -7.00 11.58 13.81
CA LEU A 201 -6.47 12.64 12.94
C LEU A 201 -7.17 12.72 11.57
N LEU A 202 -7.73 11.61 11.08
CA LEU A 202 -8.38 11.47 9.79
C LEU A 202 -9.88 11.23 9.97
N HIS A 203 -10.63 12.31 10.08
CA HIS A 203 -12.09 12.24 10.24
C HIS A 203 -12.78 11.53 9.05
N ARG A 204 -12.24 11.71 7.85
CA ARG A 204 -12.65 11.05 6.60
C ARG A 204 -11.70 9.91 6.23
N TRP A 205 -11.65 8.88 7.08
CA TRP A 205 -10.82 7.69 6.85
C TRP A 205 -11.23 6.92 5.58
N ASP A 206 -12.48 7.07 5.15
CA ASP A 206 -13.09 6.47 3.95
C ASP A 206 -12.34 6.83 2.67
N ILE A 207 -11.80 8.05 2.55
CA ILE A 207 -11.07 8.49 1.36
C ILE A 207 -9.77 7.68 1.20
N MET A 208 -8.96 7.58 2.27
CA MET A 208 -7.71 6.81 2.25
C MET A 208 -7.98 5.31 2.05
N PHE A 209 -9.13 4.85 2.55
CA PHE A 209 -9.51 3.46 2.49
C PHE A 209 -9.72 2.95 1.05
N ASN A 210 -9.93 3.83 0.07
CA ASN A 210 -9.99 3.47 -1.34
C ASN A 210 -8.70 2.77 -1.83
N LEU A 211 -7.53 3.26 -1.40
CA LEU A 211 -6.25 2.59 -1.71
C LEU A 211 -6.11 1.26 -0.96
N THR A 212 -6.60 1.21 0.28
CA THR A 212 -6.65 -0.03 1.06
C THR A 212 -7.49 -1.09 0.37
N MET A 213 -8.64 -0.72 -0.21
CA MET A 213 -9.49 -1.64 -0.98
C MET A 213 -8.71 -2.29 -2.13
N LEU A 214 -7.96 -1.53 -2.91
CA LEU A 214 -7.17 -2.09 -4.02
C LEU A 214 -6.14 -3.12 -3.53
N ARG A 215 -5.57 -2.90 -2.34
CA ARG A 215 -4.72 -3.89 -1.68
C ARG A 215 -5.49 -5.11 -1.19
N MET A 216 -6.71 -4.94 -0.67
CA MET A 216 -7.56 -6.06 -0.32
C MET A 216 -7.83 -6.97 -1.52
N VAL A 217 -8.15 -6.37 -2.68
CA VAL A 217 -8.29 -7.09 -3.94
C VAL A 217 -6.98 -7.79 -4.31
N SER A 218 -5.84 -7.09 -4.25
CA SER A 218 -4.55 -7.72 -4.55
C SER A 218 -4.28 -8.95 -3.69
N PHE A 219 -4.50 -8.87 -2.38
CA PHE A 219 -4.34 -10.02 -1.49
C PHE A 219 -5.30 -11.17 -1.85
N ALA A 220 -6.57 -10.85 -2.05
CA ALA A 220 -7.59 -11.86 -2.32
C ALA A 220 -7.32 -12.61 -3.63
N MET A 221 -6.85 -11.88 -4.62
CA MET A 221 -6.46 -12.42 -5.92
C MET A 221 -5.16 -13.24 -5.83
N ASP A 222 -4.11 -12.72 -5.17
CA ASP A 222 -2.86 -13.45 -4.93
C ASP A 222 -3.12 -14.78 -4.19
N TYR A 223 -4.00 -14.78 -3.19
CA TYR A 223 -4.40 -16.00 -2.49
C TYR A 223 -5.24 -16.94 -3.36
N HIS A 224 -6.17 -16.41 -4.17
CA HIS A 224 -6.96 -17.20 -5.09
C HIS A 224 -6.07 -18.01 -6.06
N TRP A 225 -5.10 -17.33 -6.69
CA TRP A 225 -4.16 -17.99 -7.60
C TRP A 225 -3.21 -18.95 -6.90
N ARG A 226 -2.78 -18.66 -5.67
CA ARG A 226 -2.02 -19.62 -4.85
C ARG A 226 -2.77 -20.94 -4.70
N VAL A 227 -4.08 -20.89 -4.40
CA VAL A 227 -4.92 -22.08 -4.21
C VAL A 227 -5.18 -22.80 -5.53
N CYS A 228 -5.37 -22.09 -6.64
CA CYS A 228 -5.48 -22.72 -7.96
C CYS A 228 -4.20 -23.48 -8.33
N GLN A 229 -3.03 -22.87 -8.11
CA GLN A 229 -1.74 -23.53 -8.36
C GLN A 229 -1.53 -24.76 -7.45
N ASP A 230 -1.98 -24.71 -6.19
CA ASP A 230 -1.97 -25.89 -5.30
C ASP A 230 -2.82 -27.03 -5.85
N ASN A 231 -4.03 -26.73 -6.33
CA ASN A 231 -4.94 -27.73 -6.88
C ASN A 231 -4.38 -28.36 -8.17
N ASP A 232 -3.67 -27.59 -8.99
CA ASP A 232 -3.14 -28.05 -10.28
C ASP A 232 -1.80 -28.77 -10.16
N ALA A 233 -0.85 -28.22 -9.38
CA ALA A 233 0.55 -28.64 -9.35
C ALA A 233 1.01 -29.26 -8.03
N GLY A 234 0.20 -29.15 -6.97
CA GLY A 234 0.51 -29.62 -5.62
C GLY A 234 1.43 -28.68 -4.82
N VAL A 235 1.18 -28.60 -3.50
CA VAL A 235 1.82 -27.66 -2.56
C VAL A 235 3.35 -27.70 -2.59
N GLN A 236 3.94 -28.88 -2.70
CA GLN A 236 5.40 -29.05 -2.68
C GLN A 236 6.07 -28.39 -3.89
N ARG A 237 5.42 -28.47 -5.06
CA ARG A 237 5.98 -27.92 -6.30
C ARG A 237 5.85 -26.40 -6.33
N THR A 238 4.73 -25.86 -5.84
CA THR A 238 4.54 -24.42 -5.70
C THR A 238 5.52 -23.81 -4.70
N ASP A 239 5.73 -24.45 -3.55
CA ASP A 239 6.66 -23.96 -2.54
C ASP A 239 8.12 -23.96 -3.05
N ALA A 240 8.50 -24.94 -3.87
CA ALA A 240 9.80 -24.96 -4.54
C ALA A 240 10.00 -23.77 -5.50
N LEU A 241 8.95 -23.32 -6.19
CA LEU A 241 9.02 -22.13 -7.06
C LEU A 241 9.28 -20.86 -6.24
N VAL A 242 8.64 -20.73 -5.06
CA VAL A 242 8.82 -19.57 -4.17
C VAL A 242 10.26 -19.43 -3.70
N ASP A 243 10.91 -20.54 -3.35
CA ASP A 243 12.31 -20.51 -2.91
C ASP A 243 13.28 -20.06 -4.02
N THR A 244 12.94 -20.37 -5.28
CA THR A 244 13.73 -19.98 -6.45
C THR A 244 13.49 -18.56 -6.94
N ALA A 245 12.43 -17.88 -6.47
CA ALA A 245 12.13 -16.50 -6.86
C ALA A 245 13.23 -15.54 -6.36
N GLN A 246 13.94 -14.90 -7.29
CA GLN A 246 15.05 -13.99 -6.98
C GLN A 246 14.86 -12.61 -7.62
N THR A 247 14.26 -12.54 -8.80
CA THR A 247 14.06 -11.26 -9.50
C THR A 247 12.79 -10.54 -9.02
N PRO A 248 12.69 -9.21 -9.18
CA PRO A 248 11.46 -8.46 -8.85
C PRO A 248 10.24 -9.00 -9.59
N ARG A 249 10.41 -9.38 -10.86
CA ARG A 249 9.34 -10.00 -11.66
C ARG A 249 8.88 -11.33 -11.06
N ASP A 250 9.83 -12.19 -10.67
CA ASP A 250 9.51 -13.49 -10.06
C ASP A 250 8.77 -13.33 -8.72
N ARG A 251 8.98 -12.24 -7.98
CA ARG A 251 8.28 -11.96 -6.71
C ARG A 251 6.81 -11.60 -6.89
N VAL A 252 6.47 -11.03 -8.06
CA VAL A 252 5.10 -10.68 -8.42
C VAL A 252 4.38 -11.89 -9.01
N GLU A 253 5.04 -12.62 -9.91
CA GLU A 253 4.45 -13.76 -10.63
C GLU A 253 4.29 -15.01 -9.77
N ASN A 254 5.25 -15.30 -8.88
CA ASN A 254 5.19 -16.48 -8.02
C ASN A 254 4.43 -16.17 -6.73
N ALA A 255 3.62 -17.13 -6.32
CA ALA A 255 2.87 -17.04 -5.08
C ALA A 255 3.80 -17.13 -3.85
N CYS A 256 3.31 -16.73 -2.68
CA CYS A 256 4.03 -16.90 -1.42
C CYS A 256 3.78 -18.26 -0.78
N PHE A 257 4.54 -18.59 0.27
CA PHE A 257 4.24 -19.75 1.12
C PHE A 257 2.84 -19.65 1.71
N VAL A 258 2.11 -20.77 1.80
CA VAL A 258 0.72 -20.81 2.27
C VAL A 258 0.58 -20.18 3.67
N GLY A 259 1.53 -20.46 4.56
CA GLY A 259 1.55 -19.91 5.93
C GLY A 259 1.69 -18.38 5.99
N ASN A 260 2.14 -17.73 4.92
CA ASN A 260 2.24 -16.27 4.87
C ASN A 260 0.89 -15.59 4.60
N TYR A 261 -0.10 -16.30 4.04
CA TYR A 261 -1.46 -15.79 3.83
C TYR A 261 -2.29 -15.86 5.12
N SER A 262 -1.77 -15.22 6.16
CA SER A 262 -2.37 -15.08 7.49
C SER A 262 -3.00 -13.69 7.64
N PHE A 263 -3.95 -13.57 8.57
CA PHE A 263 -4.62 -12.30 8.84
C PHE A 263 -3.63 -11.22 9.33
N GLY A 264 -2.62 -11.59 10.14
CA GLY A 264 -1.62 -10.64 10.64
C GLY A 264 -0.76 -10.05 9.52
N ASN A 265 -0.30 -10.88 8.57
CA ASN A 265 0.48 -10.40 7.43
C ASN A 265 -0.39 -9.57 6.46
N TYR A 266 -1.64 -9.99 6.28
CA TYR A 266 -2.63 -9.23 5.52
C TYR A 266 -2.87 -7.84 6.14
N TRP A 267 -3.09 -7.76 7.46
CA TRP A 267 -3.23 -6.50 8.17
C TRP A 267 -1.99 -5.61 8.04
N ALA A 268 -0.80 -6.18 8.26
CA ALA A 268 0.48 -5.49 8.11
C ALA A 268 0.68 -4.93 6.70
N TYR A 269 0.24 -5.64 5.66
CA TYR A 269 0.30 -5.21 4.26
C TYR A 269 -0.66 -4.05 3.97
N LEU A 270 -1.92 -4.14 4.40
CA LEU A 270 -2.92 -3.11 4.16
C LEU A 270 -2.57 -1.80 4.88
N MET A 271 -2.22 -1.91 6.15
CA MET A 271 -2.03 -0.79 7.07
C MET A 271 -0.58 -0.33 7.16
N TYR A 272 0.27 -0.78 6.22
CA TYR A 272 1.68 -0.43 6.21
C TYR A 272 1.85 1.11 6.08
N PRO A 273 2.39 1.82 7.09
CA PRO A 273 2.35 3.29 7.13
C PRO A 273 2.92 3.98 5.88
N PRO A 274 4.09 3.56 5.35
CA PRO A 274 4.64 4.15 4.12
C PRO A 274 3.72 4.01 2.90
N LEU A 275 2.87 3.00 2.91
CA LEU A 275 2.00 2.68 1.79
C LEU A 275 0.55 3.14 2.04
N TYR A 276 0.08 3.26 3.29
CA TYR A 276 -1.31 3.51 3.64
C TYR A 276 -1.88 4.82 3.08
N LEU A 277 -1.11 5.90 3.09
CA LEU A 277 -1.62 7.25 2.75
C LEU A 277 -1.69 7.49 1.24
N THR A 278 -0.55 7.45 0.56
CA THR A 278 -0.42 7.80 -0.86
C THR A 278 0.65 6.94 -1.55
N GLY A 279 1.07 5.83 -0.93
CA GLY A 279 2.13 5.00 -1.46
C GLY A 279 1.66 4.14 -2.64
N PRO A 280 2.59 3.72 -3.52
CA PRO A 280 2.27 2.91 -4.68
C PRO A 280 1.58 1.61 -4.27
N ILE A 281 0.68 1.12 -5.13
CA ILE A 281 0.03 -0.16 -4.91
C ILE A 281 1.01 -1.25 -5.36
N ILE A 282 1.51 -2.01 -4.40
CA ILE A 282 2.31 -3.22 -4.63
C ILE A 282 1.47 -4.45 -4.33
N THR A 283 1.80 -5.58 -4.94
CA THR A 283 1.09 -6.83 -4.67
C THR A 283 1.42 -7.39 -3.29
N PHE A 284 0.55 -8.25 -2.75
CA PHE A 284 0.80 -8.86 -1.45
C PHE A 284 2.03 -9.78 -1.50
N ASN A 285 2.17 -10.54 -2.59
CA ASN A 285 3.31 -11.44 -2.77
C ASN A 285 4.64 -10.67 -2.76
N ASP A 286 4.73 -9.54 -3.46
CA ASP A 286 5.94 -8.72 -3.49
C ASP A 286 6.22 -8.07 -2.12
N PHE A 287 5.19 -7.56 -1.43
CA PHE A 287 5.33 -7.03 -0.07
C PHE A 287 5.96 -8.06 0.90
N VAL A 288 5.42 -9.28 0.93
CA VAL A 288 5.93 -10.34 1.82
C VAL A 288 7.35 -10.75 1.41
N ALA A 289 7.64 -10.85 0.10
CA ALA A 289 8.96 -11.17 -0.40
C ALA A 289 10.00 -10.12 -0.01
N GLN A 290 9.67 -8.82 -0.12
CA GLN A 290 10.53 -7.71 0.30
C GLN A 290 10.75 -7.69 1.82
N MET A 291 9.72 -8.02 2.61
CA MET A 291 9.87 -8.13 4.06
C MET A 291 10.79 -9.29 4.46
N ARG A 292 10.80 -10.38 3.68
CA ARG A 292 11.65 -11.55 3.91
C ARG A 292 13.10 -11.37 3.47
N ARG A 293 13.30 -10.68 2.36
CA ARG A 293 14.62 -10.38 1.79
C ARG A 293 14.72 -8.87 1.54
N PRO A 294 14.90 -8.06 2.60
CA PRO A 294 15.15 -6.64 2.42
C PRO A 294 16.41 -6.48 1.56
N CYS A 295 16.30 -5.68 0.51
CA CYS A 295 17.39 -5.38 -0.43
C CYS A 295 18.54 -4.63 0.23
#